data_AF-A0A2T6DLE7-F1
#
_entry.id   AF-A0A2T6DLE7-F1
#
_cell.length_a   1.000
_cell.length_b   1.000
_cell.length_c   1.000
_cell.angle_alpha   90.00
_cell.angle_beta   90.00
_cell.angle_gamma   90.00
#
_symmetry.space_group_name_H-M   'P 1'
#
loop_
_entity.id
_entity.type
_entity.pdbx_description
1 polymer ?
#
loop_
_entity_poly.entity_id
_entity_poly.type
_entity_poly.pdbx_seq_one_letter_code
_entity_poly.pdbx_strand_id
1 'polypeptide(L)'
;MQKLLRILVVLTTVIATSVWAQKPKASTRTARGSEDIGTVEVQGLNATPISITGSPELSELANLAFDMHGKYRRVSSGGAFELRFTSAGANQVRVDVLKGGQAVVSQTVGGTSTRNALFRAADVAVKATSGLNGWFASKLAFVSERSGKSEIFVSDVFLGEARQLTHDNAHALTPRWSPDGTKLLYTSFFKSGFPDIFLIDLRSQQRTTFLSLKGTNSGARYSPSGNQVAMVLSGEGNPEIYVSNAQGRQISRRTRTDGVESSPCFSPDGSQIVYAAEPGPQLYVMPAGGGSARRLGAGISSYCAEPDWSRGDPSKIAFTVRLGGAFQVAVLDLKTGISKRVSQAPRDAVEPTWLADGRHLIYTARAPNSRNLFILDTETGKAKRLGTVQAEKACAWGP
;
A
#
# COMPACT_ATOMS: atom_id res chain seq x y z
N MET A 1 -6.60 -10.79 -34.70
CA MET A 1 -7.62 -10.08 -33.90
C MET A 1 -7.76 -10.59 -32.45
N GLN A 2 -7.68 -11.91 -32.18
CA GLN A 2 -7.77 -12.47 -30.81
C GLN A 2 -6.59 -12.14 -29.85
N LYS A 3 -5.39 -11.77 -30.33
CA LYS A 3 -4.26 -11.36 -29.47
C LYS A 3 -4.36 -9.92 -28.94
N LEU A 4 -5.03 -9.02 -29.68
CA LEU A 4 -5.25 -7.62 -29.25
C LEU A 4 -6.29 -7.52 -28.12
N LEU A 5 -7.23 -8.47 -28.03
CA LEU A 5 -8.25 -8.50 -26.98
C LEU A 5 -7.69 -8.88 -25.58
N ARG A 6 -6.54 -9.55 -25.50
CA ARG A 6 -5.89 -9.88 -24.20
C ARG A 6 -5.16 -8.69 -23.58
N ILE A 7 -4.71 -7.73 -24.41
CA ILE A 7 -3.92 -6.56 -23.97
C ILE A 7 -4.81 -5.53 -23.25
N LEU A 8 -6.09 -5.41 -23.64
CA LEU A 8 -7.02 -4.46 -23.01
C LEU A 8 -7.59 -4.98 -21.66
N VAL A 9 -7.68 -6.30 -21.50
CA VAL A 9 -8.25 -6.95 -20.29
C VAL A 9 -7.39 -6.73 -19.04
N VAL A 10 -6.07 -6.56 -19.18
CA VAL A 10 -5.14 -6.36 -18.05
C VAL A 10 -5.20 -4.93 -17.48
N LEU A 11 -5.79 -3.97 -18.21
CA LEU A 11 -5.98 -2.58 -17.74
C LEU A 11 -7.45 -2.20 -17.47
N THR A 12 -8.46 -3.01 -17.82
CA THR A 12 -9.89 -2.57 -17.74
C THR A 12 -10.98 -3.56 -17.27
N THR A 13 -10.74 -4.77 -16.75
CA THR A 13 -11.87 -5.60 -16.23
C THR A 13 -11.94 -5.50 -14.69
N VAL A 14 -13.03 -5.05 -14.03
CA VAL A 14 -14.44 -5.46 -14.19
C VAL A 14 -15.42 -4.27 -14.06
N ILE A 15 -16.26 -4.04 -15.08
CA ILE A 15 -17.57 -3.38 -14.99
C ILE A 15 -18.64 -4.42 -15.41
N ALA A 16 -19.64 -4.59 -14.53
CA ALA A 16 -21.00 -5.12 -14.64
C ALA A 16 -21.33 -6.38 -15.50
N THR A 17 -21.94 -7.38 -14.85
CA THR A 17 -23.35 -7.76 -15.09
C THR A 17 -23.96 -8.33 -13.79
N SER A 18 -25.13 -7.80 -13.42
CA SER A 18 -26.08 -8.35 -12.46
C SER A 18 -27.16 -9.12 -13.22
N VAL A 19 -27.82 -10.11 -12.57
CA VAL A 19 -29.28 -10.35 -12.59
C VAL A 19 -29.67 -11.73 -12.00
N TRP A 20 -30.77 -11.70 -11.21
CA TRP A 20 -31.61 -12.72 -10.53
C TRP A 20 -31.04 -13.63 -9.41
N ALA A 21 -31.52 -13.40 -8.18
CA ALA A 21 -31.75 -14.45 -7.18
C ALA A 21 -33.00 -14.13 -6.34
N GLN A 22 -33.87 -15.14 -6.22
CA GLN A 22 -35.19 -15.11 -5.57
C GLN A 22 -35.10 -15.00 -4.04
N LYS A 23 -36.10 -14.37 -3.42
CA LYS A 23 -36.25 -14.22 -1.96
C LYS A 23 -36.45 -15.58 -1.26
N PRO A 24 -35.79 -15.86 -0.11
CA PRO A 24 -36.27 -16.85 0.83
C PRO A 24 -37.24 -16.25 1.86
N LYS A 25 -38.22 -17.06 2.25
CA LYS A 25 -39.27 -16.80 3.23
C LYS A 25 -38.71 -16.62 4.65
N ALA A 26 -39.30 -15.70 5.41
CA ALA A 26 -39.03 -15.52 6.83
C ALA A 26 -39.59 -16.69 7.66
N SER A 27 -38.78 -17.25 8.55
CA SER A 27 -39.24 -18.09 9.67
C SER A 27 -38.97 -17.36 10.98
N THR A 28 -40.03 -17.03 11.70
CA THR A 28 -40.02 -16.46 13.05
C THR A 28 -39.55 -17.51 14.06
N ARG A 29 -38.45 -17.22 14.79
CA ARG A 29 -38.12 -17.94 16.04
C ARG A 29 -38.01 -16.92 17.17
N THR A 30 -38.84 -17.12 18.17
CA THR A 30 -39.00 -16.34 19.39
C THR A 30 -37.71 -16.35 20.23
N ALA A 31 -37.32 -15.17 20.70
CA ALA A 31 -36.14 -14.95 21.53
C ALA A 31 -36.36 -15.55 22.95
N ARG A 32 -35.41 -16.37 23.41
CA ARG A 32 -35.19 -16.63 24.84
C ARG A 32 -34.05 -15.74 25.33
N GLY A 33 -34.20 -15.28 26.57
CA GLY A 33 -33.44 -14.19 27.19
C GLY A 33 -31.93 -14.24 27.00
N SER A 34 -31.35 -13.06 26.77
CA SER A 34 -29.92 -12.82 26.81
C SER A 34 -29.42 -12.90 28.24
N GLU A 35 -28.81 -14.01 28.62
CA GLU A 35 -27.88 -14.03 29.75
C GLU A 35 -26.62 -13.26 29.34
N ASP A 36 -26.27 -12.24 30.12
CA ASP A 36 -25.03 -11.48 29.98
C ASP A 36 -23.87 -12.35 30.47
N ILE A 37 -23.10 -12.88 29.51
CA ILE A 37 -21.97 -13.80 29.78
C ILE A 37 -20.68 -13.08 30.19
N GLY A 38 -20.75 -11.78 30.49
CA GLY A 38 -19.59 -10.97 30.79
C GLY A 38 -18.69 -10.76 29.57
N THR A 39 -17.76 -9.81 29.71
CA THR A 39 -16.80 -9.49 28.65
C THR A 39 -15.80 -10.62 28.52
N VAL A 40 -15.87 -11.39 27.43
CA VAL A 40 -14.80 -12.31 27.05
C VAL A 40 -13.62 -11.44 26.58
N GLU A 41 -12.65 -11.18 27.45
CA GLU A 41 -11.33 -10.78 27.01
C GLU A 41 -10.75 -11.94 26.19
N VAL A 42 -10.70 -11.77 24.87
CA VAL A 42 -9.93 -12.65 24.01
C VAL A 42 -8.45 -12.43 24.34
N GLN A 43 -7.92 -13.24 25.27
CA GLN A 43 -6.49 -13.41 25.47
C GLN A 43 -5.88 -13.91 24.16
N GLY A 44 -5.25 -13.01 23.39
CA GLY A 44 -4.67 -13.42 22.11
C GLY A 44 -4.11 -12.36 21.18
N LEU A 45 -4.15 -11.07 21.52
CA LEU A 45 -3.40 -10.06 20.76
C LEU A 45 -2.54 -9.26 21.74
N ASN A 46 -1.23 -9.44 21.67
CA ASN A 46 -0.19 -8.71 22.40
C ASN A 46 -0.18 -7.21 22.03
N ALA A 47 -1.30 -6.53 22.24
CA ALA A 47 -1.42 -5.11 22.01
C ALA A 47 -0.78 -4.36 23.18
N THR A 48 0.23 -3.55 22.90
CA THR A 48 0.95 -2.79 23.93
C THR A 48 0.02 -1.71 24.49
N PRO A 49 -0.34 -1.76 25.79
CA PRO A 49 -1.21 -0.75 26.36
C PRO A 49 -0.45 0.58 26.48
N ILE A 50 -1.03 1.67 25.99
CA ILE A 50 -0.44 3.01 26.07
C ILE A 50 -1.45 4.03 26.56
N SER A 51 -1.02 4.99 27.38
CA SER A 51 -1.78 6.22 27.64
C SER A 51 -1.20 7.36 26.82
N ILE A 52 -2.06 8.28 26.38
CA ILE A 52 -1.66 9.44 25.58
C ILE A 52 -2.13 10.70 26.30
N THR A 53 -1.22 11.66 26.50
CA THR A 53 -1.52 12.95 27.11
C THR A 53 -0.96 14.09 26.25
N GLY A 54 -1.64 15.24 26.25
CA GLY A 54 -1.27 16.43 25.49
C GLY A 54 -2.39 17.46 25.47
N SER A 55 -2.21 18.54 24.71
CA SER A 55 -3.34 19.45 24.41
C SER A 55 -4.45 18.68 23.65
N PRO A 56 -5.69 19.19 23.62
CA PRO A 56 -6.78 18.53 22.89
C PRO A 56 -6.43 18.23 21.43
N GLU A 57 -5.87 19.20 20.71
CA GLU A 57 -5.44 19.08 19.31
C GLU A 57 -4.38 17.98 19.12
N LEU A 58 -3.32 17.98 19.93
CA LEU A 58 -2.24 17.00 19.81
C LEU A 58 -2.72 15.59 20.20
N SER A 59 -3.56 15.51 21.23
CA SER A 59 -4.11 14.23 21.68
C SER A 59 -5.03 13.61 20.64
N GLU A 60 -5.86 14.40 19.95
CA GLU A 60 -6.75 13.92 18.89
C GLU A 60 -5.97 13.27 17.74
N LEU A 61 -4.95 13.97 17.24
CA LEU A 61 -4.09 13.47 16.17
C LEU A 61 -3.25 12.25 16.61
N ALA A 62 -2.73 12.25 17.83
CA ALA A 62 -2.01 11.10 18.38
C ALA A 62 -2.94 9.88 18.53
N ASN A 63 -4.15 10.09 19.03
CA ASN A 63 -5.17 9.03 19.13
C ASN A 63 -5.48 8.45 17.75
N LEU A 64 -5.67 9.28 16.72
CA LEU A 64 -5.85 8.84 15.34
C LEU A 64 -4.69 7.94 14.87
N ALA A 65 -3.45 8.36 15.08
CA ALA A 65 -2.28 7.61 14.65
C ALA A 65 -2.17 6.24 15.34
N PHE A 66 -2.23 6.21 16.67
CA PHE A 66 -2.07 4.98 17.45
C PHE A 66 -3.25 4.02 17.29
N ASP A 67 -4.47 4.53 17.04
CA ASP A 67 -5.61 3.69 16.71
C ASP A 67 -5.43 2.96 15.38
N MET A 68 -4.72 3.54 14.41
CA MET A 68 -4.52 2.95 13.08
C MET A 68 -3.38 1.93 13.01
N HIS A 69 -2.52 1.86 14.04
CA HIS A 69 -1.34 0.99 14.03
C HIS A 69 -1.63 -0.47 14.45
N GLY A 70 -2.74 -0.79 15.11
CA GLY A 70 -3.09 -2.18 15.45
C GLY A 70 -2.22 -2.89 16.52
N LYS A 71 -0.96 -2.48 16.71
CA LYS A 71 -0.04 -2.93 17.77
C LYS A 71 -0.38 -2.35 19.14
N TYR A 72 -0.99 -1.17 19.19
CA TYR A 72 -1.24 -0.46 20.43
C TYR A 72 -2.69 -0.60 20.86
N ARG A 73 -2.92 -0.62 22.17
CA ARG A 73 -4.23 -0.50 22.79
C ARG A 73 -4.20 0.73 23.68
N ARG A 74 -5.02 1.73 23.39
CA ARG A 74 -5.09 2.92 24.24
C ARG A 74 -5.81 2.59 25.55
N VAL A 75 -5.28 3.12 26.65
CA VAL A 75 -5.85 3.05 28.00
C VAL A 75 -5.88 4.47 28.59
N SER A 76 -6.84 4.73 29.48
CA SER A 76 -6.96 6.04 30.15
C SER A 76 -5.81 6.32 31.13
N SER A 77 -5.27 5.29 31.77
CA SER A 77 -4.12 5.35 32.68
C SER A 77 -3.46 3.97 32.85
N GLY A 78 -2.25 3.93 33.43
CA GLY A 78 -1.59 2.68 33.82
C GLY A 78 -1.10 1.78 32.67
N GLY A 79 -0.87 2.35 31.49
CA GLY A 79 -0.32 1.62 30.33
C GLY A 79 1.15 1.20 30.50
N ALA A 80 1.63 0.32 29.63
CA ALA A 80 3.03 -0.07 29.58
C ALA A 80 3.95 1.12 29.25
N PHE A 81 3.41 2.07 28.48
CA PHE A 81 4.05 3.36 28.23
C PHE A 81 3.04 4.50 28.36
N GLU A 82 3.51 5.64 28.86
CA GLU A 82 2.81 6.92 28.77
C GLU A 82 3.47 7.77 27.68
N LEU A 83 2.68 8.26 26.75
CA LEU A 83 3.12 9.10 25.64
C LEU A 83 2.60 10.51 25.86
N ARG A 84 3.49 11.44 26.21
CA ARG A 84 3.14 12.84 26.37
C ARG A 84 3.59 13.64 25.16
N PHE A 85 2.66 14.38 24.55
CA PHE A 85 2.92 15.29 23.44
C PHE A 85 2.66 16.72 23.86
N THR A 86 3.66 17.59 23.74
CA THR A 86 3.56 19.00 24.11
C THR A 86 4.00 19.90 22.95
N SER A 87 3.34 21.04 22.78
CA SER A 87 3.79 22.07 21.83
C SER A 87 5.12 22.65 22.32
N ALA A 88 6.11 22.72 21.43
CA ALA A 88 7.45 23.24 21.73
C ALA A 88 7.80 24.50 20.90
N GLY A 89 6.88 24.95 20.04
CA GLY A 89 7.07 26.08 19.13
C GLY A 89 6.24 25.92 17.86
N ALA A 90 6.40 26.85 16.90
CA ALA A 90 5.71 26.77 15.61
C ALA A 90 6.14 25.49 14.87
N ASN A 91 5.17 24.62 14.55
CA ASN A 91 5.38 23.32 13.91
C ASN A 91 6.43 22.44 14.64
N GLN A 92 6.52 22.55 15.96
CA GLN A 92 7.40 21.74 16.80
C GLN A 92 6.62 21.06 17.92
N VAL A 93 6.78 19.75 18.03
CA VAL A 93 6.15 18.93 19.08
C VAL A 93 7.23 18.20 19.85
N ARG A 94 7.20 18.32 21.16
CA ARG A 94 7.99 17.49 22.06
C ARG A 94 7.22 16.21 22.37
N VAL A 95 7.94 15.09 22.31
CA VAL A 95 7.45 13.78 22.77
C VAL A 95 8.28 13.32 23.95
N ASP A 96 7.60 12.99 25.04
CA ASP A 96 8.15 12.28 26.18
C ASP A 96 7.49 10.89 26.23
N VAL A 97 8.30 9.85 26.11
CA VAL A 97 7.88 8.45 26.24
C VAL A 97 8.32 7.99 27.62
N LEU A 98 7.39 7.62 28.48
CA LEU A 98 7.68 7.17 29.84
C LEU A 98 7.36 5.69 30.01
N LYS A 99 8.18 4.97 30.77
CA LYS A 99 7.95 3.60 31.22
C LYS A 99 8.11 3.54 32.73
N GLY A 100 7.04 3.19 33.45
CA GLY A 100 7.05 3.22 34.93
C GLY A 100 7.36 4.60 35.51
N GLY A 101 6.92 5.68 34.84
CA GLY A 101 7.16 7.07 35.25
C GLY A 101 8.55 7.62 34.89
N GLN A 102 9.47 6.80 34.37
CA GLN A 102 10.79 7.26 33.91
C GLN A 102 10.78 7.52 32.41
N ALA A 103 11.30 8.68 31.99
CA ALA A 103 11.44 9.01 30.58
C ALA A 103 12.49 8.10 29.91
N VAL A 104 12.07 7.33 28.91
CA VAL A 104 12.98 6.53 28.06
C VAL A 104 13.38 7.29 26.80
N VAL A 105 12.52 8.19 26.32
CA VAL A 105 12.82 9.11 25.22
C VAL A 105 12.19 10.45 25.54
N SER A 106 12.91 11.52 25.22
CA SER A 106 12.48 12.89 25.45
C SER A 106 13.13 13.79 24.41
N GLN A 107 12.36 14.24 23.42
CA GLN A 107 12.91 15.07 22.33
C GLN A 107 11.87 15.97 21.66
N THR A 108 12.35 17.06 21.08
CA THR A 108 11.54 17.97 20.25
C THR A 108 11.74 17.63 18.78
N VAL A 109 10.62 17.52 18.06
CA VAL A 109 10.58 17.18 16.64
C VAL A 109 9.90 18.31 15.86
N GLY A 110 10.56 18.79 14.82
CA GLY A 110 9.99 19.76 13.88
C GLY A 110 9.27 19.10 12.71
N GLY A 111 8.34 19.82 12.10
CA GLY A 111 7.62 19.39 10.89
C GLY A 111 7.24 20.57 9.99
N THR A 112 6.61 20.25 8.85
CA THR A 112 6.08 21.26 7.92
C THR A 112 4.79 21.93 8.42
N SER A 113 4.11 21.29 9.36
CA SER A 113 2.91 21.74 10.06
C SER A 113 2.90 21.12 11.47
N THR A 114 2.10 21.64 12.41
CA THR A 114 1.89 21.00 13.73
C THR A 114 1.45 19.53 13.59
N ARG A 115 0.55 19.26 12.65
CA ARG A 115 0.09 17.89 12.31
C ARG A 115 1.25 17.00 11.88
N ASN A 116 2.10 17.47 10.97
CA ASN A 116 3.27 16.72 10.54
C ASN A 116 4.29 16.52 11.68
N ALA A 117 4.55 17.56 12.48
CA ALA A 117 5.49 17.49 13.59
C ALA A 117 5.04 16.46 14.64
N LEU A 118 3.74 16.43 14.95
CA LEU A 118 3.16 15.45 15.84
C LEU A 118 3.28 14.02 15.29
N PHE A 119 2.97 13.77 14.02
CA PHE A 119 3.11 12.42 13.47
C PHE A 119 4.57 11.96 13.48
N ARG A 120 5.54 12.86 13.22
CA ARG A 120 6.97 12.55 13.38
C ARG A 120 7.32 12.24 14.84
N ALA A 121 6.77 13.00 15.78
CA ALA A 121 6.94 12.75 17.22
C ALA A 121 6.28 11.42 17.66
N ALA A 122 5.17 11.04 17.05
CA ALA A 122 4.52 9.75 17.29
C ALA A 122 5.34 8.59 16.67
N ASP A 123 6.00 8.78 15.53
CA ASP A 123 6.91 7.79 14.95
C ASP A 123 8.14 7.51 15.84
N VAL A 124 8.62 8.54 16.53
CA VAL A 124 9.64 8.41 17.58
C VAL A 124 9.13 7.53 18.71
N ALA A 125 7.90 7.74 19.17
CA ALA A 125 7.30 6.92 20.21
C ALA A 125 7.12 5.46 19.74
N VAL A 126 6.75 5.22 18.48
CA VAL A 126 6.70 3.87 17.90
C VAL A 126 8.07 3.21 17.96
N LYS A 127 9.13 3.93 17.57
CA LYS A 127 10.50 3.42 17.62
C LYS A 127 10.93 3.07 19.05
N ALA A 128 10.68 3.96 19.99
CA ALA A 128 11.05 3.79 21.40
C ALA A 128 10.33 2.62 22.08
N THR A 129 9.04 2.42 21.77
CA THR A 129 8.21 1.43 22.46
C THR A 129 8.22 0.05 21.81
N SER A 130 8.56 -0.03 20.51
CA SER A 130 8.43 -1.27 19.75
C SER A 130 9.64 -1.68 18.91
N GLY A 131 10.60 -0.78 18.69
CA GLY A 131 11.74 -0.98 17.78
C GLY A 131 11.39 -0.84 16.29
N LEU A 132 10.11 -0.83 15.93
CA LEU A 132 9.63 -0.63 14.56
C LEU A 132 9.90 0.80 14.10
N ASN A 133 10.08 0.99 12.79
CA ASN A 133 10.06 2.33 12.22
C ASN A 133 8.62 2.83 12.22
N GLY A 134 8.38 4.07 12.64
CA GLY A 134 7.07 4.69 12.48
C GLY A 134 6.78 5.03 11.01
N TRP A 135 5.50 5.17 10.68
CA TRP A 135 5.01 5.50 9.34
C TRP A 135 3.97 6.62 9.34
N PHE A 136 3.64 7.19 10.51
CA PHE A 136 2.58 8.19 10.66
C PHE A 136 2.89 9.48 9.90
N ALA A 137 4.16 9.88 9.83
CA ALA A 137 4.58 11.08 9.12
C ALA A 137 4.79 10.87 7.61
N SER A 138 4.69 9.64 7.11
CA SER A 138 4.92 9.30 5.71
C SER A 138 3.88 9.93 4.79
N LYS A 139 4.23 10.03 3.50
CA LYS A 139 3.33 10.49 2.45
C LYS A 139 2.73 9.31 1.70
N LEU A 140 1.49 9.51 1.25
CA LEU A 140 0.74 8.56 0.44
C LEU A 140 0.44 9.18 -0.91
N ALA A 141 0.79 8.48 -1.99
CA ALA A 141 0.30 8.79 -3.32
C ALA A 141 -0.82 7.81 -3.66
N PHE A 142 -1.91 8.31 -4.25
CA PHE A 142 -3.07 7.49 -4.56
C PHE A 142 -3.82 8.02 -5.77
N VAL A 143 -4.64 7.16 -6.38
CA VAL A 143 -5.56 7.53 -7.44
C VAL A 143 -6.92 7.83 -6.83
N SER A 144 -7.54 8.93 -7.25
CA SER A 144 -8.89 9.28 -6.82
C SER A 144 -9.72 9.86 -7.95
N GLU A 145 -11.01 9.55 -7.94
CA GLU A 145 -11.99 10.04 -8.92
C GLU A 145 -12.82 11.23 -8.39
N ARG A 146 -12.47 11.78 -7.22
CA ARG A 146 -13.21 12.86 -6.53
C ARG A 146 -13.36 14.15 -7.36
N SER A 147 -12.48 14.38 -8.32
CA SER A 147 -12.53 15.52 -9.26
C SER A 147 -13.27 15.20 -10.57
N GLY A 148 -13.98 14.06 -10.63
CA GLY A 148 -14.73 13.59 -11.81
C GLY A 148 -13.93 12.69 -12.76
N LYS A 149 -12.61 12.59 -12.58
CA LYS A 149 -11.71 11.74 -13.38
C LYS A 149 -10.64 11.10 -12.51
N SER A 150 -10.05 10.01 -13.01
CA SER A 150 -9.01 9.24 -12.30
C SER A 150 -7.69 10.00 -12.31
N GLU A 151 -7.38 10.71 -11.22
CA GLU A 151 -6.23 11.60 -11.10
C GLU A 151 -5.31 11.17 -9.93
N ILE A 152 -4.03 11.55 -9.97
CA ILE A 152 -3.07 11.29 -8.91
C ILE A 152 -3.19 12.37 -7.83
N PHE A 153 -3.25 11.93 -6.58
CA PHE A 153 -3.24 12.77 -5.39
C PHE A 153 -2.08 12.37 -4.48
N VAL A 154 -1.63 13.31 -3.66
CA VAL A 154 -0.70 13.06 -2.54
C VAL A 154 -1.30 13.63 -1.24
N SER A 155 -1.10 12.93 -0.13
CA SER A 155 -1.48 13.39 1.21
C SER A 155 -0.53 12.86 2.28
N ASP A 156 -0.77 13.25 3.55
CA ASP A 156 -0.37 12.41 4.67
C ASP A 156 -1.11 11.05 4.63
N VAL A 157 -0.59 10.05 5.33
CA VAL A 157 -1.16 8.69 5.32
C VAL A 157 -2.62 8.63 5.82
N PHE A 158 -3.06 9.62 6.60
CA PHE A 158 -4.42 9.73 7.13
C PHE A 158 -5.34 10.62 6.28
N LEU A 159 -4.86 11.03 5.09
CA LEU A 159 -5.59 11.81 4.09
C LEU A 159 -6.03 13.21 4.53
N GLY A 160 -5.43 13.77 5.59
CA GLY A 160 -5.81 15.09 6.13
C GLY A 160 -5.38 16.28 5.26
N GLU A 161 -4.33 16.11 4.45
CA GLU A 161 -3.73 17.16 3.62
C GLU A 161 -3.74 16.78 2.12
N ALA A 162 -4.84 16.22 1.63
CA ALA A 162 -4.89 15.67 0.27
C ALA A 162 -4.84 16.76 -0.81
N ARG A 163 -3.90 16.63 -1.75
CA ARG A 163 -3.70 17.54 -2.88
C ARG A 163 -3.66 16.78 -4.20
N GLN A 164 -4.39 17.28 -5.20
CA GLN A 164 -4.35 16.77 -6.57
C GLN A 164 -3.04 17.18 -7.28
N LEU A 165 -2.40 16.24 -7.97
CA LEU A 165 -1.16 16.47 -8.73
C LEU A 165 -1.38 16.51 -10.23
N THR A 166 -2.33 15.72 -10.75
CA THR A 166 -2.61 15.64 -12.19
C THR A 166 -3.97 16.25 -12.50
N HIS A 167 -4.09 16.84 -13.69
CA HIS A 167 -5.32 17.48 -14.20
C HIS A 167 -5.48 17.12 -15.68
N ASP A 168 -5.12 15.88 -16.05
CA ASP A 168 -4.92 15.48 -17.45
C ASP A 168 -6.23 15.07 -18.13
N ASN A 169 -7.32 14.92 -17.37
CA ASN A 169 -8.59 14.41 -17.86
C ASN A 169 -8.44 13.06 -18.60
N ALA A 170 -7.43 12.29 -18.19
CA ALA A 170 -7.06 10.99 -18.72
C ALA A 170 -6.88 10.02 -17.54
N HIS A 171 -7.04 8.72 -17.77
CA HIS A 171 -6.89 7.74 -16.70
C HIS A 171 -5.45 7.71 -16.19
N ALA A 172 -5.22 8.13 -14.95
CA ALA A 172 -3.97 7.95 -14.23
C ALA A 172 -4.05 6.73 -13.29
N LEU A 173 -2.99 5.92 -13.27
CA LEU A 173 -2.94 4.63 -12.59
C LEU A 173 -1.58 4.42 -11.88
N THR A 174 -1.61 3.59 -10.83
CA THR A 174 -0.44 3.00 -10.17
C THR A 174 0.71 3.99 -9.90
N PRO A 175 0.51 5.05 -9.10
CA PRO A 175 1.61 5.91 -8.70
C PRO A 175 2.66 5.09 -7.92
N ARG A 176 3.94 5.40 -8.07
CA ARG A 176 5.08 4.77 -7.36
C ARG A 176 6.14 5.81 -7.02
N TRP A 177 6.53 5.87 -5.75
CA TRP A 177 7.54 6.81 -5.27
C TRP A 177 8.94 6.42 -5.72
N SER A 178 9.74 7.45 -5.97
CA SER A 178 11.20 7.35 -5.91
C SER A 178 11.66 7.11 -4.46
N PRO A 179 12.78 6.40 -4.23
CA PRO A 179 13.22 6.05 -2.88
C PRO A 179 13.60 7.26 -2.02
N ASP A 180 13.87 8.41 -2.64
CA ASP A 180 14.17 9.68 -1.95
C ASP A 180 12.90 10.51 -1.66
N GLY A 181 11.73 10.04 -2.06
CA GLY A 181 10.46 10.74 -1.85
C GLY A 181 10.26 12.00 -2.69
N THR A 182 11.13 12.28 -3.67
CA THR A 182 11.08 13.55 -4.41
C THR A 182 10.25 13.48 -5.69
N LYS A 183 10.03 12.28 -6.23
CA LYS A 183 9.37 12.04 -7.52
C LYS A 183 8.37 10.89 -7.47
N LEU A 184 7.38 10.95 -8.34
CA LEU A 184 6.40 9.89 -8.59
C LEU A 184 6.42 9.43 -10.04
N LEU A 185 6.57 8.13 -10.27
CA LEU A 185 6.23 7.49 -11.54
C LEU A 185 4.74 7.14 -11.52
N TYR A 186 4.06 7.24 -12.66
CA TYR A 186 2.68 6.79 -12.82
C TYR A 186 2.40 6.40 -14.27
N THR A 187 1.39 5.55 -14.48
CA THR A 187 0.91 5.20 -15.83
C THR A 187 -0.24 6.12 -16.18
N SER A 188 -0.26 6.68 -17.38
CA SER A 188 -1.36 7.52 -17.86
C SER A 188 -1.62 7.33 -19.34
N PHE A 189 -2.88 7.50 -19.75
CA PHE A 189 -3.32 7.49 -21.15
C PHE A 189 -3.24 8.88 -21.81
N PHE A 190 -2.64 9.85 -21.12
CA PHE A 190 -2.52 11.23 -21.57
C PHE A 190 -1.71 11.36 -22.88
N LYS A 191 -2.11 12.29 -23.75
CA LYS A 191 -1.54 12.59 -25.09
C LYS A 191 -1.73 11.50 -26.14
N SER A 192 -1.14 10.32 -25.94
CA SER A 192 -1.06 9.28 -26.97
C SER A 192 -2.36 8.47 -27.10
N GLY A 193 -3.21 8.49 -26.07
CA GLY A 193 -4.36 7.57 -25.95
C GLY A 193 -3.96 6.13 -25.61
N PHE A 194 -2.65 5.87 -25.48
CA PHE A 194 -2.07 4.61 -25.05
C PHE A 194 -1.42 4.78 -23.67
N PRO A 195 -1.30 3.70 -22.87
CA PRO A 195 -0.70 3.80 -21.56
C PRO A 195 0.82 4.05 -21.70
N ASP A 196 1.22 5.22 -21.21
CA ASP A 196 2.61 5.68 -21.14
C ASP A 196 3.03 5.93 -19.68
N ILE A 197 4.34 5.93 -19.44
CA ILE A 197 4.90 6.18 -18.12
C ILE A 197 5.29 7.65 -18.02
N PHE A 198 4.77 8.32 -17.01
CA PHE A 198 5.03 9.71 -16.70
C PHE A 198 5.72 9.85 -15.34
N LEU A 199 6.43 10.96 -15.16
CA LEU A 199 7.14 11.33 -13.96
C LEU A 199 6.67 12.70 -13.48
N ILE A 200 6.38 12.82 -12.19
CA ILE A 200 6.12 14.10 -11.50
C ILE A 200 7.25 14.34 -10.51
N ASP A 201 7.92 15.49 -10.61
CA ASP A 201 8.81 15.99 -9.57
C ASP A 201 7.98 16.81 -8.57
N LEU A 202 8.00 16.42 -7.29
CA LEU A 202 7.11 17.00 -6.28
C LEU A 202 7.58 18.35 -5.75
N ARG A 203 8.86 18.69 -5.93
CA ARG A 203 9.41 19.99 -5.51
C ARG A 203 9.03 21.06 -6.52
N SER A 204 9.28 20.79 -7.80
CA SER A 204 9.02 21.71 -8.91
C SER A 204 7.59 21.62 -9.46
N GLN A 205 6.86 20.57 -9.11
CA GLN A 205 5.57 20.17 -9.71
C GLN A 205 5.64 19.91 -11.22
N GLN A 206 6.85 19.80 -11.78
CA GLN A 206 7.05 19.55 -13.20
C GLN A 206 6.69 18.12 -13.55
N ARG A 207 6.02 17.96 -14.69
CA ARG A 207 5.58 16.67 -15.21
C ARG A 207 6.25 16.42 -16.55
N THR A 208 6.80 15.23 -16.71
CA THR A 208 7.51 14.83 -17.92
C THR A 208 7.09 13.43 -18.35
N THR A 209 7.17 13.15 -19.64
CA THR A 209 7.09 11.77 -20.13
C THR A 209 8.38 11.07 -19.74
N PHE A 210 8.28 10.02 -18.91
CA PHE A 210 9.42 9.20 -18.53
C PHE A 210 9.77 8.22 -19.65
N LEU A 211 8.74 7.58 -20.21
CA LEU A 211 8.89 6.62 -21.29
C LEU A 211 7.59 6.50 -22.09
N SER A 212 7.71 6.63 -23.41
CA SER A 212 6.64 6.41 -24.37
C SER A 212 7.23 5.70 -25.59
N LEU A 213 6.97 4.41 -25.67
CA LEU A 213 7.36 3.54 -26.78
C LEU A 213 6.10 2.94 -27.41
N LYS A 214 6.24 2.32 -28.58
CA LYS A 214 5.14 1.58 -29.20
C LYS A 214 4.57 0.53 -28.23
N GLY A 215 3.26 0.40 -28.18
CA GLY A 215 2.57 -0.58 -27.33
C GLY A 215 2.26 -0.05 -25.94
N THR A 216 2.06 -0.95 -24.98
CA THR A 216 1.78 -0.62 -23.58
C THR A 216 3.08 -0.37 -22.84
N ASN A 217 3.17 0.76 -22.12
CA ASN A 217 4.25 1.09 -21.19
C ASN A 217 3.65 1.33 -19.81
N SER A 218 3.89 0.45 -18.83
CA SER A 218 3.21 0.54 -17.54
C SER A 218 3.99 -0.07 -16.38
N GLY A 219 3.45 0.08 -15.17
CA GLY A 219 3.92 -0.62 -13.97
C GLY A 219 5.33 -0.24 -13.52
N ALA A 220 5.78 0.98 -13.84
CA ALA A 220 7.13 1.44 -13.56
C ALA A 220 7.40 1.57 -12.06
N ARG A 221 8.52 1.04 -11.59
CA ARG A 221 8.92 1.07 -10.18
C ARG A 221 10.42 1.23 -10.03
N TYR A 222 10.85 2.14 -9.15
CA TYR A 222 12.26 2.31 -8.82
C TYR A 222 12.81 1.13 -8.02
N SER A 223 14.08 0.80 -8.30
CA SER A 223 14.96 0.03 -7.41
C SER A 223 15.17 0.76 -6.07
N PRO A 224 15.57 0.05 -5.00
CA PRO A 224 15.81 0.66 -3.70
C PRO A 224 16.86 1.77 -3.69
N SER A 225 17.90 1.63 -4.52
CA SER A 225 18.94 2.65 -4.69
C SER A 225 18.51 3.84 -5.54
N GLY A 226 17.37 3.73 -6.25
CA GLY A 226 16.84 4.77 -7.14
C GLY A 226 17.51 4.83 -8.51
N ASN A 227 18.56 4.05 -8.77
CA ASN A 227 19.36 4.13 -10.00
C ASN A 227 18.75 3.37 -11.20
N GLN A 228 17.86 2.42 -10.93
CA GLN A 228 17.16 1.62 -11.93
C GLN A 228 15.65 1.71 -11.79
N VAL A 229 14.94 1.49 -12.90
CA VAL A 229 13.47 1.39 -12.95
C VAL A 229 13.10 0.11 -13.69
N ALA A 230 12.28 -0.74 -13.07
CA ALA A 230 11.65 -1.90 -13.72
C ALA A 230 10.26 -1.51 -14.21
N MET A 231 9.86 -2.05 -15.35
CA MET A 231 8.58 -1.72 -16.00
C MET A 231 8.11 -2.85 -16.91
N VAL A 232 6.87 -2.74 -17.38
CA VAL A 232 6.28 -3.66 -18.36
C VAL A 232 6.17 -2.94 -19.70
N LEU A 233 6.77 -3.52 -20.76
CA LEU A 233 6.69 -3.00 -22.13
C LEU A 233 6.17 -4.07 -23.08
N SER A 234 5.30 -3.70 -24.03
CA SER A 234 4.73 -4.63 -25.02
C SER A 234 5.07 -4.30 -26.48
N GLY A 235 6.02 -3.39 -26.73
CA GLY A 235 6.32 -2.90 -28.07
C GLY A 235 6.83 -3.97 -29.06
N GLU A 236 7.46 -5.02 -28.54
CA GLU A 236 7.93 -6.19 -29.29
C GLU A 236 6.88 -7.31 -29.40
N GLY A 237 5.64 -7.07 -28.95
CA GLY A 237 4.55 -8.02 -29.01
C GLY A 237 3.93 -8.27 -27.62
N ASN A 238 4.46 -9.27 -26.91
CA ASN A 238 3.96 -9.67 -25.59
C ASN A 238 4.44 -8.70 -24.49
N PRO A 239 3.65 -8.37 -23.45
CA PRO A 239 4.11 -7.54 -22.33
C PRO A 239 5.13 -8.30 -21.50
N GLU A 240 6.30 -7.70 -21.32
CA GLU A 240 7.48 -8.32 -20.72
C GLU A 240 8.14 -7.37 -19.73
N ILE A 241 8.96 -7.89 -18.82
CA ILE A 241 9.72 -7.08 -17.86
C ILE A 241 10.96 -6.49 -18.52
N TYR A 242 11.11 -5.18 -18.39
CA TYR A 242 12.29 -4.42 -18.79
C TYR A 242 12.86 -3.65 -17.60
N VAL A 243 14.15 -3.36 -17.68
CA VAL A 243 14.84 -2.48 -16.73
C VAL A 243 15.57 -1.38 -17.50
N SER A 244 15.43 -0.15 -17.03
CA SER A 244 16.16 1.03 -17.50
C SER A 244 16.92 1.68 -16.34
N ASN A 245 17.71 2.71 -16.64
CA ASN A 245 18.21 3.62 -15.61
C ASN A 245 17.11 4.58 -15.11
N ALA A 246 17.42 5.36 -14.07
CA ALA A 246 16.51 6.31 -13.43
C ALA A 246 15.99 7.44 -14.35
N GLN A 247 16.54 7.59 -15.56
CA GLN A 247 16.11 8.56 -16.57
C GLN A 247 15.36 7.91 -17.74
N GLY A 248 14.99 6.63 -17.64
CA GLY A 248 14.26 5.92 -18.70
C GLY A 248 15.13 5.52 -19.89
N ARG A 249 16.47 5.57 -19.77
CA ARG A 249 17.42 5.20 -20.83
C ARG A 249 18.05 3.84 -20.54
N GLN A 250 18.85 3.33 -21.49
CA GLN A 250 19.52 2.02 -21.37
C GLN A 250 18.54 0.88 -21.07
N ILE A 251 17.39 0.94 -21.74
CA ILE A 251 16.31 -0.03 -21.58
C ILE A 251 16.82 -1.40 -22.05
N SER A 252 16.62 -2.41 -21.22
CA SER A 252 17.04 -3.77 -21.53
C SER A 252 15.99 -4.76 -21.04
N ARG A 253 15.63 -5.70 -21.90
CA ARG A 253 14.63 -6.73 -21.62
C ARG A 253 15.17 -7.72 -20.58
N ARG A 254 14.32 -8.23 -19.70
CA ARG A 254 14.68 -9.21 -18.66
C ARG A 254 13.94 -10.53 -18.80
N THR A 255 12.74 -10.52 -19.36
CA THR A 255 11.97 -11.73 -19.64
C THR A 255 11.78 -11.91 -21.15
N ARG A 256 11.65 -13.17 -21.58
CA ARG A 256 11.26 -13.52 -22.94
C ARG A 256 10.43 -14.80 -22.86
N THR A 257 9.11 -14.65 -22.72
CA THR A 257 8.20 -15.77 -22.56
C THR A 257 6.95 -15.64 -23.43
N ASP A 258 6.20 -16.73 -23.55
CA ASP A 258 4.92 -16.75 -24.24
C ASP A 258 3.75 -16.25 -23.36
N GLY A 259 4.00 -16.03 -22.05
CA GLY A 259 3.02 -15.56 -21.07
C GLY A 259 3.10 -14.05 -20.85
N VAL A 260 2.06 -13.43 -20.32
CA VAL A 260 2.06 -11.99 -20.01
C VAL A 260 2.72 -11.75 -18.66
N GLU A 261 3.78 -10.94 -18.62
CA GLU A 261 4.37 -10.48 -17.37
C GLU A 261 3.77 -9.15 -16.89
N SER A 262 3.71 -9.00 -15.56
CA SER A 262 3.16 -7.80 -14.94
C SER A 262 3.75 -7.50 -13.56
N SER A 263 3.56 -6.25 -13.13
CA SER A 263 3.79 -5.78 -11.76
C SER A 263 5.18 -6.11 -11.17
N PRO A 264 6.28 -5.68 -11.82
CA PRO A 264 7.62 -5.92 -11.27
C PRO A 264 7.84 -5.16 -9.95
N CYS A 265 8.54 -5.81 -9.02
CA CYS A 265 9.02 -5.23 -7.78
C CYS A 265 10.43 -5.68 -7.47
N PHE A 266 11.34 -4.74 -7.25
CA PHE A 266 12.68 -5.07 -6.78
C PHE A 266 12.65 -5.61 -5.34
N SER A 267 13.56 -6.52 -5.04
CA SER A 267 13.93 -6.89 -3.68
C SER A 267 14.51 -5.69 -2.91
N PRO A 268 14.53 -5.70 -1.57
CA PRO A 268 15.00 -4.56 -0.77
C PRO A 268 16.47 -4.22 -0.95
N ASP A 269 17.29 -5.20 -1.31
CA ASP A 269 18.71 -5.03 -1.67
C ASP A 269 18.90 -4.67 -3.16
N GLY A 270 17.84 -4.70 -3.98
CA GLY A 270 17.86 -4.42 -5.41
C GLY A 270 18.46 -5.54 -6.27
N SER A 271 18.86 -6.67 -5.69
CA SER A 271 19.52 -7.76 -6.42
C SER A 271 18.56 -8.60 -7.28
N GLN A 272 17.27 -8.60 -6.96
CA GLN A 272 16.25 -9.43 -7.58
C GLN A 272 15.01 -8.61 -7.97
N ILE A 273 14.20 -9.16 -8.87
CA ILE A 273 12.89 -8.65 -9.25
C ILE A 273 11.88 -9.78 -9.08
N VAL A 274 10.84 -9.54 -8.27
CA VAL A 274 9.62 -10.36 -8.25
C VAL A 274 8.61 -9.77 -9.24
N TYR A 275 7.88 -10.62 -9.95
CA TYR A 275 6.83 -10.21 -10.90
C TYR A 275 5.76 -11.31 -10.99
N ALA A 276 4.63 -11.00 -11.62
CA ALA A 276 3.60 -11.99 -11.91
C ALA A 276 3.64 -12.39 -13.39
N ALA A 277 3.44 -13.67 -13.70
CA ALA A 277 3.40 -14.17 -15.07
C ALA A 277 2.22 -15.13 -15.32
N GLU A 278 1.61 -15.01 -16.50
CA GLU A 278 0.50 -15.83 -17.00
C GLU A 278 0.95 -17.14 -17.68
N PRO A 279 0.04 -18.13 -17.91
CA PRO A 279 -1.41 -18.14 -17.64
C PRO A 279 -1.75 -18.40 -16.17
N GLY A 280 -2.87 -17.81 -15.70
CA GLY A 280 -3.30 -17.89 -14.31
C GLY A 280 -2.23 -17.32 -13.39
N PRO A 281 -2.12 -15.98 -13.28
CA PRO A 281 -0.94 -15.29 -12.77
C PRO A 281 -0.30 -15.97 -11.57
N GLN A 282 1.00 -16.20 -11.62
CA GLN A 282 1.80 -16.72 -10.51
C GLN A 282 3.03 -15.85 -10.31
N LEU A 283 3.57 -15.88 -9.10
CA LEU A 283 4.76 -15.10 -8.76
C LEU A 283 6.03 -15.79 -9.25
N TYR A 284 6.91 -15.02 -9.86
CA TYR A 284 8.26 -15.42 -10.29
C TYR A 284 9.29 -14.44 -9.73
N VAL A 285 10.51 -14.92 -9.55
CA VAL A 285 11.65 -14.08 -9.15
C VAL A 285 12.84 -14.36 -10.06
N MET A 286 13.59 -13.32 -10.40
CA MET A 286 14.81 -13.39 -11.19
C MET A 286 15.86 -12.38 -10.70
N PRO A 287 17.15 -12.54 -11.04
CA PRO A 287 18.15 -11.51 -10.79
C PRO A 287 17.82 -10.22 -11.55
N ALA A 288 18.02 -9.06 -10.91
CA ALA A 288 17.75 -7.75 -11.52
C ALA A 288 18.65 -7.45 -12.74
N GLY A 289 19.87 -8.02 -12.75
CA GLY A 289 20.80 -7.97 -13.88
C GLY A 289 20.39 -8.84 -15.08
N GLY A 290 19.36 -9.67 -14.93
CA GLY A 290 18.98 -10.70 -15.91
C GLY A 290 19.49 -12.09 -15.51
N GLY A 291 18.93 -13.12 -16.14
CA GLY A 291 19.18 -14.53 -15.82
C GLY A 291 17.89 -15.33 -15.73
N SER A 292 18.01 -16.59 -15.34
CA SER A 292 16.85 -17.50 -15.25
C SER A 292 15.89 -17.08 -14.13
N ALA A 293 14.61 -16.98 -14.48
CA ALA A 293 13.55 -16.82 -13.51
C ALA A 293 13.17 -18.17 -12.87
N ARG A 294 12.71 -18.12 -11.61
CA ARG A 294 12.11 -19.27 -10.93
C ARG A 294 10.76 -18.89 -10.36
N ARG A 295 9.81 -19.83 -10.35
CA ARG A 295 8.50 -19.63 -9.73
C ARG A 295 8.65 -19.57 -8.20
N LEU A 296 8.01 -18.58 -7.58
CA LEU A 296 7.78 -18.56 -6.14
C LEU A 296 6.53 -19.39 -5.87
N GLY A 297 6.71 -20.59 -5.30
CA GLY A 297 5.63 -21.53 -5.00
C GLY A 297 4.71 -21.04 -3.88
N ALA A 298 3.92 -20.00 -4.14
CA ALA A 298 3.05 -19.37 -3.14
C ALA A 298 1.99 -20.34 -2.56
N GLY A 299 1.61 -21.37 -3.33
CA GLY A 299 0.85 -22.54 -2.84
C GLY A 299 -0.57 -22.29 -2.36
N ILE A 300 -1.05 -21.05 -2.36
CA ILE A 300 -2.33 -20.64 -1.76
C ILE A 300 -3.45 -20.45 -2.79
N SER A 301 -3.12 -20.25 -4.07
CA SER A 301 -4.10 -20.03 -5.14
C SER A 301 -3.51 -20.22 -6.53
N SER A 302 -4.38 -20.48 -7.51
CA SER A 302 -4.08 -20.44 -8.94
C SER A 302 -4.02 -19.00 -9.51
N TYR A 303 -4.27 -17.99 -8.68
CA TYR A 303 -4.11 -16.57 -9.04
C TYR A 303 -3.34 -15.85 -7.94
N CYS A 304 -2.11 -15.44 -8.25
CA CYS A 304 -1.20 -14.67 -7.42
C CYS A 304 -0.59 -13.55 -8.28
N ALA A 305 -0.94 -12.29 -8.01
CA ALA A 305 -0.57 -11.13 -8.82
C ALA A 305 -0.19 -9.93 -7.94
N GLU A 306 0.27 -8.84 -8.57
CA GLU A 306 0.55 -7.55 -7.89
C GLU A 306 1.50 -7.67 -6.69
N PRO A 307 2.68 -8.32 -6.84
CA PRO A 307 3.59 -8.48 -5.71
C PRO A 307 4.19 -7.15 -5.25
N ASP A 308 4.38 -7.06 -3.95
CA ASP A 308 5.08 -5.98 -3.26
C ASP A 308 6.06 -6.57 -2.24
N TRP A 309 7.36 -6.40 -2.50
CA TRP A 309 8.42 -6.94 -1.65
C TRP A 309 8.75 -5.94 -0.54
N SER A 310 8.54 -6.37 0.71
CA SER A 310 8.68 -5.53 1.90
C SER A 310 10.10 -4.99 2.06
N ARG A 311 10.23 -3.67 2.14
CA ARG A 311 11.52 -3.00 2.43
C ARG A 311 11.93 -3.09 3.89
N GLY A 312 10.96 -3.18 4.81
CA GLY A 312 11.21 -3.29 6.25
C GLY A 312 11.48 -4.72 6.73
N ASP A 313 10.98 -5.72 6.00
CA ASP A 313 11.26 -7.14 6.25
C ASP A 313 11.50 -7.88 4.92
N PRO A 314 12.77 -8.03 4.49
CA PRO A 314 13.11 -8.65 3.21
C PRO A 314 12.65 -10.10 3.03
N SER A 315 12.18 -10.76 4.09
CA SER A 315 11.60 -12.10 3.99
C SER A 315 10.13 -12.11 3.57
N LYS A 316 9.46 -10.96 3.47
CA LYS A 316 8.00 -10.90 3.18
C LYS A 316 7.70 -10.31 1.80
N ILE A 317 6.80 -10.97 1.08
CA ILE A 317 6.20 -10.46 -0.16
C ILE A 317 4.68 -10.45 0.03
N ALA A 318 4.04 -9.29 -0.12
CA ALA A 318 2.59 -9.19 -0.18
C ALA A 318 2.13 -9.31 -1.63
N PHE A 319 0.95 -9.86 -1.86
CA PHE A 319 0.41 -10.03 -3.21
C PHE A 319 -1.11 -10.19 -3.17
N THR A 320 -1.74 -9.91 -4.30
CA THR A 320 -3.16 -10.17 -4.53
C THR A 320 -3.37 -11.63 -4.88
N VAL A 321 -4.32 -12.27 -4.20
CA VAL A 321 -4.66 -13.68 -4.35
C VAL A 321 -6.14 -13.84 -4.63
N ARG A 322 -6.57 -14.82 -5.44
CA ARG A 322 -7.99 -15.16 -5.58
C ARG A 322 -8.36 -16.32 -4.67
N LEU A 323 -9.25 -16.09 -3.70
CA LEU A 323 -9.71 -17.08 -2.72
C LEU A 323 -11.23 -17.02 -2.59
N GLY A 324 -11.90 -18.19 -2.66
CA GLY A 324 -13.36 -18.26 -2.47
C GLY A 324 -14.17 -17.36 -3.43
N GLY A 325 -13.66 -17.14 -4.64
CA GLY A 325 -14.31 -16.31 -5.66
C GLY A 325 -13.97 -14.81 -5.63
N ALA A 326 -13.33 -14.31 -4.57
CA ALA A 326 -12.97 -12.90 -4.40
C ALA A 326 -11.45 -12.69 -4.40
N PHE A 327 -11.02 -11.45 -4.67
CA PHE A 327 -9.61 -11.07 -4.52
C PHE A 327 -9.31 -10.69 -3.07
N GLN A 328 -8.16 -11.10 -2.57
CA GLN A 328 -7.70 -10.85 -1.21
C GLN A 328 -6.21 -10.52 -1.22
N VAL A 329 -5.68 -10.02 -0.10
CA VAL A 329 -4.26 -9.83 0.10
C VAL A 329 -3.70 -10.99 0.92
N ALA A 330 -2.60 -11.57 0.44
CA ALA A 330 -1.81 -12.56 1.13
C ALA A 330 -0.36 -12.10 1.30
N VAL A 331 0.35 -12.69 2.25
CA VAL A 331 1.79 -12.51 2.47
C VAL A 331 2.47 -13.87 2.37
N LEU A 332 3.50 -13.95 1.54
CA LEU A 332 4.45 -15.05 1.44
C LEU A 332 5.65 -14.74 2.34
N ASP A 333 5.96 -15.65 3.25
CA ASP A 333 7.22 -15.66 3.99
C ASP A 333 8.25 -16.52 3.24
N LEU A 334 9.30 -15.88 2.73
CA LEU A 334 10.35 -16.52 1.95
C LEU A 334 11.25 -17.45 2.77
N LYS A 335 11.30 -17.31 4.09
CA LYS A 335 12.08 -18.21 4.97
C LYS A 335 11.39 -19.57 5.11
N THR A 336 10.05 -19.54 5.19
CA THR A 336 9.25 -20.77 5.40
C THR A 336 8.63 -21.31 4.12
N GLY A 337 8.50 -20.47 3.08
CA GLY A 337 7.76 -20.78 1.86
C GLY A 337 6.23 -20.75 2.05
N ILE A 338 5.73 -20.31 3.20
CA ILE A 338 4.30 -20.34 3.53
C ILE A 338 3.64 -19.02 3.15
N SER A 339 2.53 -19.09 2.42
CA SER A 339 1.64 -17.95 2.20
C SER A 339 0.44 -17.99 3.12
N LYS A 340 0.02 -16.83 3.63
CA LYS A 340 -1.19 -16.67 4.45
C LYS A 340 -2.02 -15.49 3.95
N ARG A 341 -3.35 -15.66 3.89
CA ARG A 341 -4.27 -14.53 3.70
C ARG A 341 -4.20 -13.62 4.93
N VAL A 342 -4.00 -12.32 4.70
CA VAL A 342 -3.93 -11.30 5.77
C VAL A 342 -5.12 -10.34 5.75
N SER A 343 -5.79 -10.15 4.61
CA SER A 343 -7.00 -9.33 4.55
C SER A 343 -8.25 -10.08 4.99
N GLN A 344 -9.22 -9.31 5.50
CA GLN A 344 -10.57 -9.77 5.85
C GLN A 344 -11.66 -8.98 5.09
N ALA A 345 -11.33 -8.46 3.90
CA ALA A 345 -12.28 -7.65 3.14
C ALA A 345 -13.49 -8.51 2.72
N PRO A 346 -14.74 -7.99 2.87
CA PRO A 346 -15.95 -8.76 2.55
C PRO A 346 -16.12 -9.04 1.05
N ARG A 347 -15.39 -8.33 0.20
CA ARG A 347 -15.33 -8.53 -1.26
C ARG A 347 -13.88 -8.58 -1.72
N ASP A 348 -13.43 -7.57 -2.46
CA ASP A 348 -12.09 -7.56 -3.01
C ASP A 348 -11.14 -6.72 -2.14
N ALA A 349 -9.95 -7.26 -1.90
CA ALA A 349 -8.77 -6.52 -1.46
C ALA A 349 -7.65 -6.77 -2.48
N VAL A 350 -7.12 -5.69 -3.06
CA VAL A 350 -6.12 -5.73 -4.14
C VAL A 350 -5.04 -4.68 -3.96
N GLU A 351 -4.00 -4.74 -4.78
CA GLU A 351 -2.93 -3.74 -4.89
C GLU A 351 -2.24 -3.44 -3.54
N PRO A 352 -1.74 -4.46 -2.81
CA PRO A 352 -1.08 -4.22 -1.53
C PRO A 352 0.23 -3.43 -1.71
N THR A 353 0.54 -2.54 -0.77
CA THR A 353 1.84 -1.86 -0.67
C THR A 353 2.33 -1.85 0.78
N TRP A 354 3.57 -2.27 1.01
CA TRP A 354 4.22 -2.25 2.31
C TRP A 354 4.55 -0.83 2.76
N LEU A 355 4.34 -0.59 4.04
CA LEU A 355 4.92 0.54 4.75
C LEU A 355 6.36 0.20 5.17
N ALA A 356 7.15 1.24 5.50
CA ALA A 356 8.57 1.10 5.86
C ALA A 356 8.86 0.15 7.03
N ASP A 357 7.86 -0.12 7.87
CA ASP A 357 8.04 -0.90 9.09
C ASP A 357 8.02 -2.42 8.87
N GLY A 358 7.73 -2.87 7.65
CA GLY A 358 7.67 -4.28 7.30
C GLY A 358 6.54 -5.07 7.98
N ARG A 359 5.60 -4.37 8.60
CA ARG A 359 4.46 -4.93 9.33
C ARG A 359 3.13 -4.50 8.74
N HIS A 360 3.01 -3.26 8.27
CA HIS A 360 1.76 -2.73 7.75
C HIS A 360 1.71 -2.72 6.23
N LEU A 361 0.49 -2.91 5.72
CA LEU A 361 0.16 -2.81 4.31
C LEU A 361 -0.94 -1.75 4.14
N ILE A 362 -0.89 -0.99 3.04
CA ILE A 362 -2.10 -0.35 2.50
C ILE A 362 -2.59 -1.19 1.33
N TYR A 363 -3.91 -1.35 1.21
CA TYR A 363 -4.52 -2.03 0.07
C TYR A 363 -5.80 -1.31 -0.38
N THR A 364 -6.24 -1.58 -1.61
CA THR A 364 -7.52 -1.09 -2.14
C THR A 364 -8.62 -2.11 -1.86
N ALA A 365 -9.61 -1.76 -1.03
CA ALA A 365 -10.85 -2.50 -0.89
C ALA A 365 -11.83 -2.10 -2.01
N ARG A 366 -12.37 -3.07 -2.77
CA ARG A 366 -13.33 -2.82 -3.85
C ARG A 366 -14.67 -3.50 -3.61
N ALA A 367 -15.73 -2.74 -3.88
CA ALA A 367 -17.10 -3.20 -4.04
C ALA A 367 -17.67 -2.63 -5.35
N PRO A 368 -18.85 -3.08 -5.84
CA PRO A 368 -19.36 -2.68 -7.15
C PRO A 368 -19.33 -1.17 -7.43
N ASN A 369 -19.62 -0.35 -6.42
CA ASN A 369 -19.69 1.10 -6.54
C ASN A 369 -18.74 1.84 -5.58
N SER A 370 -17.76 1.15 -4.98
CA SER A 370 -16.83 1.80 -4.06
C SER A 370 -15.43 1.24 -4.14
N ARG A 371 -14.47 2.14 -4.01
CA ARG A 371 -13.05 1.84 -3.87
C ARG A 371 -12.54 2.68 -2.72
N ASN A 372 -11.90 2.03 -1.76
CA ASN A 372 -11.42 2.69 -0.55
C ASN A 372 -10.06 2.13 -0.17
N LEU A 373 -9.19 2.99 0.34
CA LEU A 373 -7.91 2.56 0.87
C LEU A 373 -8.09 2.07 2.30
N PHE A 374 -7.39 0.99 2.64
CA PHE A 374 -7.35 0.43 3.98
C PHE A 374 -5.91 0.24 4.40
N ILE A 375 -5.60 0.56 5.65
CA ILE A 375 -4.38 0.10 6.31
C ILE A 375 -4.66 -1.22 7.03
N LEU A 376 -3.71 -2.14 6.97
CA LEU A 376 -3.76 -3.48 7.52
C LEU A 376 -2.50 -3.73 8.35
N ASP A 377 -2.68 -4.19 9.58
CA ASP A 377 -1.61 -4.77 10.40
C ASP A 377 -1.53 -6.27 10.12
N THR A 378 -0.46 -6.72 9.45
CA THR A 378 -0.33 -8.12 9.02
C THR A 378 -0.18 -9.12 10.16
N GLU A 379 0.22 -8.67 11.34
CA GLU A 379 0.42 -9.53 12.52
C GLU A 379 -0.90 -9.76 13.28
N THR A 380 -1.81 -8.78 13.28
CA THR A 380 -3.10 -8.88 13.98
C THR A 380 -4.29 -9.12 13.06
N GLY A 381 -4.14 -8.92 11.75
CA GLY A 381 -5.22 -8.98 10.76
C GLY A 381 -6.21 -7.81 10.85
N LYS A 382 -5.99 -6.85 11.75
CA LYS A 382 -6.85 -5.67 11.90
C LYS A 382 -6.66 -4.74 10.71
N ALA A 383 -7.76 -4.39 10.05
CA ALA A 383 -7.78 -3.42 8.97
C ALA A 383 -8.67 -2.23 9.32
N LYS A 384 -8.26 -1.02 8.92
CA LYS A 384 -9.04 0.21 9.08
C LYS A 384 -9.03 1.01 7.78
N ARG A 385 -10.17 1.60 7.44
CA ARG A 385 -10.30 2.46 6.26
C ARG A 385 -9.49 3.75 6.45
N LEU A 386 -8.80 4.18 5.41
CA LEU A 386 -8.20 5.51 5.31
C LEU A 386 -9.25 6.47 4.71
N GLY A 387 -9.49 7.59 5.39
CA GLY A 387 -10.41 8.65 4.94
C GLY A 387 -11.90 8.26 4.90
N THR A 388 -12.75 9.27 4.66
CA THR A 388 -14.21 9.14 4.59
C THR A 388 -14.76 9.21 3.16
N VAL A 389 -13.97 9.73 2.22
CA VAL A 389 -14.38 9.95 0.82
C VAL A 389 -14.39 8.62 0.05
N GLN A 390 -15.42 8.40 -0.76
CA GLN A 390 -15.52 7.24 -1.64
C GLN A 390 -14.70 7.47 -2.93
N ALA A 391 -14.17 6.38 -3.52
CA ALA A 391 -13.44 6.37 -4.80
C ALA A 391 -11.93 6.69 -4.74
N GLU A 392 -11.24 6.11 -3.76
CA GLU A 392 -9.78 6.09 -3.66
C GLU A 392 -9.26 4.68 -4.00
N LYS A 393 -8.23 4.57 -4.86
CA LYS A 393 -7.65 3.28 -5.31
C LYS A 393 -6.17 3.44 -5.62
N ALA A 394 -5.47 2.32 -5.84
CA ALA A 394 -4.09 2.23 -6.31
C ALA A 394 -3.15 3.23 -5.61
N CYS A 395 -2.57 2.80 -4.50
CA CYS A 395 -1.66 3.64 -3.72
C CYS A 395 -0.20 3.22 -3.87
N ALA A 396 0.69 4.14 -3.51
CA ALA A 396 2.05 3.83 -3.15
C ALA A 396 2.47 4.64 -1.95
N TRP A 397 3.19 3.96 -1.07
CA TRP A 397 3.86 4.56 0.07
C TRP A 397 5.20 5.20 -0.35
N GLY A 398 5.49 6.36 0.21
CA GLY A 398 6.75 7.08 0.07
C GLY A 398 7.43 7.30 1.43
N PRO A 399 8.75 7.50 1.45
CA PRO A 399 9.53 7.72 2.68
C PRO A 399 9.11 8.96 3.48
#